data_AF-A5U3C5-F1
#
_entry.id   AF-A5U3C5-F1
#
_cell.length_a   1.000
_cell.length_b   1.000
_cell.length_c   1.000
_cell.angle_alpha   90.00
_cell.angle_beta   90.00
_cell.angle_gamma   90.00
#
_symmetry.space_group_name_H-M   'P 1'
#
loop_
_entity.id
_entity.type
_entity.pdbx_description
1 polymer ?
#
loop_
_entity_poly.entity_id
_entity_poly.type
_entity_poly.pdbx_seq_one_letter_code
_entity_poly.pdbx_strand_id
1 'polypeptide(L)'
;MEHRLGRLPAHTLIGTDSPGAEASWVVGITWWSAVVGGFQMSFVIAVPETIAAAATDLADLGSTIAGANAAAAANTTSLLAAGADEISAAIAALFGAHGRAYQAASAEAAAFHGRFVQALTTGGGRLCGRRGRRRDAAAQLDQRARPGRYRPSADR
;
A
#
# COMPACT_ATOMS: atom_id res chain seq x y z
N MET A 1 68.48 -31.01 4.53
CA MET A 1 69.30 -30.61 3.36
C MET A 1 68.63 -29.37 2.78
N GLU A 2 69.37 -28.26 2.82
CA GLU A 2 69.15 -26.87 2.39
C GLU A 2 67.87 -26.45 1.63
N HIS A 3 67.22 -25.31 1.95
CA HIS A 3 67.62 -23.89 1.77
C HIS A 3 67.85 -23.44 0.30
N ARG A 4 67.02 -22.48 -0.16
CA ARG A 4 67.30 -21.27 -1.01
C ARG A 4 66.07 -20.95 -1.89
N LEU A 5 65.29 -19.90 -1.60
CA LEU A 5 65.44 -18.48 -1.99
C LEU A 5 65.39 -18.20 -3.50
N GLY A 6 64.38 -17.43 -3.95
CA GLY A 6 64.48 -16.69 -5.22
C GLY A 6 63.19 -16.11 -5.83
N ARG A 7 62.71 -14.98 -5.28
CA ARG A 7 62.29 -13.75 -6.01
C ARG A 7 61.26 -13.84 -7.16
N LEU A 8 60.08 -13.20 -6.95
CA LEU A 8 59.32 -12.49 -8.00
C LEU A 8 58.78 -11.16 -7.47
N PRO A 9 58.87 -10.04 -8.23
CA PRO A 9 58.44 -8.71 -7.79
C PRO A 9 57.01 -8.35 -8.24
N ALA A 10 56.49 -7.30 -7.61
CA ALA A 10 55.16 -6.71 -7.74
C ALA A 10 54.87 -6.04 -9.10
N HIS A 11 53.59 -6.07 -9.50
CA HIS A 11 52.89 -4.96 -10.16
C HIS A 11 51.37 -5.14 -10.00
N THR A 12 50.74 -4.05 -9.58
CA THR A 12 49.31 -3.88 -9.35
C THR A 12 48.58 -3.56 -10.68
N LEU A 13 47.26 -3.79 -10.67
CA LEU A 13 46.18 -2.97 -11.26
C LEU A 13 45.40 -3.54 -12.47
N ILE A 14 44.06 -3.42 -12.33
CA ILE A 14 43.00 -3.20 -13.35
C ILE A 14 41.96 -4.33 -13.52
N GLY A 15 40.77 -4.07 -12.95
CA GLY A 15 39.50 -3.96 -13.67
C GLY A 15 38.92 -5.20 -14.36
N THR A 16 37.76 -5.65 -13.89
CA THR A 16 36.77 -6.30 -14.76
C THR A 16 35.47 -5.51 -14.67
N ASP A 17 35.26 -4.71 -15.71
CA ASP A 17 33.96 -4.21 -16.13
C ASP A 17 33.22 -5.35 -16.85
N SER A 18 32.00 -5.64 -16.39
CA SER A 18 30.79 -6.23 -17.04
C SER A 18 30.87 -7.48 -17.96
N PRO A 19 29.73 -8.12 -18.33
CA PRO A 19 28.38 -8.21 -17.73
C PRO A 19 27.86 -9.68 -17.64
N GLY A 20 26.80 -9.92 -16.87
CA GLY A 20 26.14 -11.23 -16.87
C GLY A 20 24.88 -11.23 -16.00
N ALA A 21 23.74 -11.00 -16.65
CA ALA A 21 22.43 -10.98 -16.02
C ALA A 21 22.03 -12.38 -15.54
N GLU A 22 21.93 -12.58 -14.24
CA GLU A 22 21.20 -13.71 -13.64
C GLU A 22 20.38 -13.15 -12.47
N ALA A 23 19.11 -12.92 -12.74
CA ALA A 23 18.13 -12.51 -11.76
C ALA A 23 17.95 -13.62 -10.72
N SER A 24 18.35 -13.35 -9.48
CA SER A 24 18.00 -14.19 -8.33
C SER A 24 17.34 -13.31 -7.27
N TRP A 25 16.01 -13.19 -7.40
CA TRP A 25 15.13 -12.76 -6.32
C TRP A 25 14.96 -13.92 -5.35
N VAL A 26 15.98 -14.16 -4.52
CA VAL A 26 15.88 -15.04 -3.35
C VAL A 26 16.21 -14.22 -2.11
N VAL A 27 15.15 -13.70 -1.50
CA VAL A 27 14.97 -13.59 -0.05
C VAL A 27 16.08 -12.85 0.71
N GLY A 28 15.98 -11.52 0.75
CA GLY A 28 16.72 -10.65 1.68
C GLY A 28 16.24 -10.79 3.12
N ILE A 29 16.50 -11.94 3.75
CA ILE A 29 16.24 -12.21 5.19
C ILE A 29 17.52 -12.71 5.88
N THR A 30 18.60 -11.94 5.78
CA THR A 30 19.70 -11.95 6.75
C THR A 30 19.98 -10.53 7.19
N TRP A 31 19.07 -9.97 8.00
CA TRP A 31 19.35 -9.74 9.43
C TRP A 31 20.60 -8.88 9.68
N TRP A 32 20.50 -7.58 9.35
CA TRP A 32 21.35 -6.55 9.94
C TRP A 32 21.03 -6.47 11.44
N SER A 33 21.81 -7.15 12.27
CA SER A 33 21.76 -6.92 13.72
C SER A 33 22.77 -5.85 14.10
N ALA A 34 22.26 -4.65 14.38
CA ALA A 34 22.97 -3.66 15.16
C ALA A 34 22.06 -3.21 16.31
N VAL A 35 22.22 -3.87 17.46
CA VAL A 35 21.75 -3.35 18.75
C VAL A 35 22.64 -2.16 19.10
N VAL A 36 22.11 -0.95 18.96
CA VAL A 36 22.62 0.24 19.64
C VAL A 36 21.44 0.94 20.29
N GLY A 37 21.41 0.91 21.63
CA GLY A 37 20.79 1.93 22.47
C GLY A 37 19.29 2.19 22.32
N GLY A 38 18.50 1.46 23.12
CA GLY A 38 17.32 1.95 23.85
C GLY A 38 16.51 3.10 23.24
N PHE A 39 15.61 2.78 22.31
CA PHE A 39 14.20 3.21 22.22
C PHE A 39 13.64 2.45 21.02
N GLN A 40 12.91 1.35 21.26
CA GLN A 40 12.09 0.77 20.18
C GLN A 40 10.98 1.78 19.85
N MET A 41 11.23 2.62 18.86
CA MET A 41 10.17 3.31 18.15
C MET A 41 9.83 2.45 16.94
N SER A 42 8.62 1.88 16.93
CA SER A 42 8.08 1.26 15.72
C SER A 42 7.88 2.36 14.67
N PHE A 43 8.74 2.38 13.65
CA PHE A 43 8.58 3.30 12.52
C PHE A 43 7.62 2.68 11.50
N VAL A 44 6.40 3.21 11.45
CA VAL A 44 5.46 2.91 10.36
C VAL A 44 5.82 3.82 9.17
N ILE A 45 6.40 3.23 8.13
CA ILE A 45 6.58 3.90 6.83
C ILE A 45 5.29 3.73 6.03
N ALA A 46 4.40 4.72 6.13
CA ALA A 46 3.29 4.85 5.19
C ALA A 46 3.78 5.60 3.95
N VAL A 47 3.69 4.94 2.79
CA VAL A 47 3.86 5.57 1.47
C VAL A 47 2.46 5.99 1.03
N PRO A 48 2.15 7.29 0.98
CA PRO A 48 0.80 7.75 0.66
C PRO A 48 0.27 7.23 -0.68
N GLU A 49 1.16 7.01 -1.65
CA GLU A 49 0.85 6.46 -2.97
C GLU A 49 0.36 5.01 -2.86
N THR A 50 0.90 4.20 -1.93
CA THR A 50 0.42 2.84 -1.71
C THR A 50 -0.91 2.82 -0.95
N ILE A 51 -1.16 3.81 -0.08
CA ILE A 51 -2.47 4.00 0.58
C ILE A 51 -3.53 4.40 -0.44
N ALA A 52 -3.19 5.27 -1.39
CA ALA A 52 -4.10 5.66 -2.46
C ALA A 52 -4.41 4.49 -3.40
N ALA A 53 -3.40 3.70 -3.80
CA ALA A 53 -3.60 2.50 -4.59
C ALA A 53 -4.48 1.47 -3.87
N ALA A 54 -4.19 1.18 -2.59
CA ALA A 54 -4.99 0.27 -1.79
C ALA A 54 -6.44 0.73 -1.59
N ALA A 55 -6.69 2.05 -1.50
CA ALA A 55 -8.04 2.59 -1.43
C ALA A 55 -8.81 2.38 -2.73
N THR A 56 -8.15 2.50 -3.89
CA THR A 56 -8.73 2.18 -5.20
C THR A 56 -9.04 0.69 -5.32
N ASP A 57 -8.08 -0.18 -5.00
CA ASP A 57 -8.28 -1.64 -5.04
C ASP A 57 -9.47 -2.06 -4.16
N LEU A 58 -9.59 -1.44 -2.99
CA LEU A 58 -10.69 -1.71 -2.07
C LEU A 58 -12.04 -1.19 -2.60
N ALA A 59 -12.05 -0.06 -3.30
CA ALA A 59 -13.26 0.43 -3.98
C ALA A 59 -13.71 -0.55 -5.08
N ASP A 60 -12.78 -1.08 -5.86
CA ASP A 60 -13.04 -2.07 -6.92
C ASP A 60 -13.57 -3.39 -6.36
N LEU A 61 -12.99 -3.87 -5.25
CA LEU A 61 -13.50 -5.03 -4.51
C LEU A 61 -14.93 -4.79 -4.00
N GLY A 62 -15.20 -3.61 -3.45
CA GLY A 62 -16.54 -3.24 -2.98
C GLY A 62 -17.57 -3.26 -4.11
N SER A 63 -17.21 -2.73 -5.28
CA SER A 63 -18.04 -2.77 -6.50
C SER A 63 -18.31 -4.20 -6.96
N THR A 64 -17.27 -5.04 -6.99
CA THR A 64 -17.37 -6.45 -7.38
C THR A 64 -18.31 -7.22 -6.46
N ILE A 65 -18.20 -7.03 -5.15
CA ILE A 65 -19.07 -7.66 -4.15
C ILE A 65 -20.51 -7.18 -4.30
N ALA A 66 -20.72 -5.89 -4.50
CA ALA A 66 -22.06 -5.34 -4.72
C ALA A 66 -22.72 -5.94 -5.98
N GLY A 67 -21.96 -6.08 -7.07
CA GLY A 67 -22.41 -6.74 -8.29
C GLY A 67 -22.77 -8.21 -8.07
N ALA A 68 -21.92 -8.96 -7.36
CA ALA A 68 -22.18 -10.35 -7.01
C ALA A 68 -23.44 -10.51 -6.14
N ASN A 69 -23.63 -9.64 -5.14
CA ASN A 69 -24.81 -9.64 -4.28
C ASN A 69 -26.10 -9.34 -5.04
N ALA A 70 -26.05 -8.39 -5.99
CA ALA A 70 -27.18 -8.08 -6.86
C ALA A 70 -27.52 -9.26 -7.79
N ALA A 71 -26.52 -9.92 -8.36
CA ALA A 71 -26.72 -11.09 -9.22
C ALA A 71 -27.30 -12.29 -8.44
N ALA A 72 -26.90 -12.47 -7.18
CA ALA A 72 -27.40 -13.54 -6.31
C ALA A 72 -28.77 -13.23 -5.68
N ALA A 73 -29.23 -11.98 -5.69
CA ALA A 73 -30.44 -11.55 -4.99
C ALA A 73 -31.68 -12.35 -5.42
N ALA A 74 -31.98 -12.37 -6.73
CA ALA A 74 -33.15 -13.07 -7.25
C ALA A 74 -33.13 -14.57 -6.93
N ASN A 75 -31.98 -15.22 -7.10
CA ASN A 75 -31.82 -16.65 -6.88
C ASN A 75 -31.95 -17.07 -5.40
N THR A 76 -31.69 -16.16 -4.46
CA THR A 76 -31.78 -16.45 -3.02
C THR A 76 -33.10 -15.99 -2.41
N THR A 77 -33.79 -14.99 -3.00
CA THR A 77 -35.07 -14.49 -2.50
C THR A 77 -36.29 -15.17 -3.09
N SER A 78 -36.16 -15.71 -4.31
CA SER A 78 -37.27 -16.25 -5.12
C SER A 78 -37.12 -17.75 -5.36
N LEU A 79 -36.75 -18.48 -4.31
CA LEU A 79 -36.60 -19.93 -4.38
C LEU A 79 -37.97 -20.59 -4.60
N LEU A 80 -38.05 -21.51 -5.57
CA LEU A 80 -39.24 -22.32 -5.80
C LEU A 80 -39.28 -23.47 -4.79
N ALA A 81 -40.48 -23.80 -4.31
CA ALA A 81 -40.69 -24.98 -3.48
C ALA A 81 -40.31 -26.25 -4.25
N ALA A 82 -39.57 -27.16 -3.61
CA ALA A 82 -39.14 -28.41 -4.22
C ALA A 82 -40.29 -29.39 -4.49
N GLY A 83 -41.38 -29.25 -3.72
CA GLY A 83 -42.61 -30.03 -3.83
C GLY A 83 -43.84 -29.17 -3.55
N ALA A 84 -45.02 -29.75 -3.79
CA ALA A 84 -46.31 -29.11 -3.53
C ALA A 84 -46.77 -29.19 -2.06
N ASP A 85 -45.93 -29.77 -1.19
CA ASP A 85 -46.21 -29.89 0.23
C ASP A 85 -45.90 -28.60 1.00
N GLU A 86 -46.58 -28.44 2.14
CA GLU A 86 -46.47 -27.26 2.99
C GLU A 86 -45.07 -27.08 3.58
N ILE A 87 -44.31 -28.17 3.78
CA ILE A 87 -42.95 -28.11 4.34
C ILE A 87 -41.99 -27.54 3.29
N SER A 88 -42.06 -28.00 2.05
CA SER A 88 -41.32 -27.45 0.91
C SER A 88 -41.62 -25.97 0.70
N ALA A 89 -42.90 -25.58 0.81
CA ALA A 89 -43.31 -24.17 0.73
C ALA A 89 -42.74 -23.35 1.90
N ALA A 90 -42.78 -23.86 3.13
CA ALA A 90 -42.22 -23.21 4.31
C ALA A 90 -40.69 -23.04 4.21
N ILE A 91 -39.97 -24.06 3.72
CA ILE A 91 -38.53 -24.00 3.50
C ILE A 91 -38.18 -22.95 2.44
N ALA A 92 -38.89 -22.92 1.31
CA ALA A 92 -38.70 -21.89 0.28
C ALA A 92 -38.94 -20.47 0.83
N ALA A 93 -39.99 -20.30 1.65
CA ALA A 93 -40.29 -19.02 2.30
C ALA A 93 -39.20 -18.61 3.32
N LEU A 94 -38.65 -19.57 4.08
CA LEU A 94 -37.54 -19.34 5.01
C LEU A 94 -36.29 -18.84 4.28
N PHE A 95 -35.89 -19.52 3.19
CA PHE A 95 -34.76 -19.08 2.37
C PHE A 95 -35.01 -17.70 1.76
N GLY A 96 -36.22 -17.45 1.26
CA GLY A 96 -36.58 -16.14 0.73
C GLY A 96 -36.48 -15.02 1.77
N ALA A 97 -36.92 -15.27 3.00
CA ALA A 97 -36.79 -14.34 4.12
C ALA A 97 -35.33 -14.12 4.51
N HIS A 98 -34.53 -15.20 4.57
CA HIS A 98 -33.11 -15.12 4.85
C HIS A 98 -32.35 -14.33 3.77
N GLY A 99 -32.66 -14.58 2.49
CA GLY A 99 -32.11 -13.83 1.35
C GLY A 99 -32.39 -12.34 1.47
N ARG A 100 -33.62 -11.94 1.82
CA ARG A 100 -33.95 -10.52 2.05
C ARG A 100 -33.19 -9.90 3.22
N ALA A 101 -33.05 -10.63 4.33
CA ALA A 101 -32.27 -10.18 5.48
C ALA A 101 -30.78 -10.02 5.12
N TYR A 102 -30.22 -10.96 4.36
CA TYR A 102 -28.85 -10.88 3.85
C TYR A 102 -28.63 -9.66 2.94
N GLN A 103 -29.58 -9.35 2.05
CA GLN A 103 -29.49 -8.18 1.17
C GLN A 103 -29.51 -6.87 1.97
N ALA A 104 -30.34 -6.79 3.01
CA ALA A 104 -30.36 -5.62 3.91
C ALA A 104 -29.02 -5.45 4.65
N ALA A 105 -28.47 -6.54 5.21
CA ALA A 105 -27.18 -6.52 5.89
C ALA A 105 -26.02 -6.17 4.94
N SER A 106 -26.06 -6.70 3.71
CA SER A 106 -25.07 -6.40 2.67
C SER A 106 -25.07 -4.93 2.26
N ALA A 107 -26.24 -4.30 2.23
CA ALA A 107 -26.35 -2.87 1.95
C ALA A 107 -25.72 -2.01 3.07
N GLU A 108 -25.92 -2.39 4.34
CA GLU A 108 -25.28 -1.73 5.47
C GLU A 108 -23.76 -1.90 5.44
N ALA A 109 -23.28 -3.11 5.14
CA ALA A 109 -21.86 -3.38 4.96
C ALA A 109 -21.23 -2.57 3.82
N ALA A 110 -21.93 -2.42 2.70
CA ALA A 110 -21.47 -1.58 1.58
C ALA A 110 -21.37 -0.09 1.98
N ALA A 111 -22.31 0.42 2.77
CA ALA A 111 -22.25 1.78 3.29
C ALA A 111 -21.07 1.97 4.26
N PHE A 112 -20.80 0.99 5.12
CA PHE A 112 -19.61 1.01 5.98
C PHE A 112 -18.32 0.99 5.16
N HIS A 113 -18.23 0.11 4.17
CA HIS A 113 -17.08 -0.01 3.26
C HIS A 113 -16.78 1.31 2.55
N GLY A 114 -17.81 1.99 2.02
CA GLY A 114 -17.64 3.29 1.37
C GLY A 114 -17.04 4.34 2.31
N ARG A 115 -17.51 4.40 3.56
CA ARG A 115 -16.95 5.31 4.59
C ARG A 115 -15.51 4.94 4.95
N PHE A 116 -15.20 3.65 5.01
CA PHE A 116 -13.85 3.16 5.28
C PHE A 116 -12.87 3.57 4.16
N VAL A 117 -13.23 3.36 2.90
CA VAL A 117 -12.44 3.80 1.73
C VAL A 117 -12.25 5.33 1.76
N GLN A 118 -13.30 6.09 2.06
CA GLN A 118 -13.22 7.55 2.16
C GLN A 118 -12.27 8.01 3.29
N ALA A 119 -12.32 7.35 4.44
CA ALA A 119 -11.42 7.62 5.56
C ALA A 119 -9.96 7.30 5.20
N LEU A 120 -9.72 6.20 4.49
CA LEU A 120 -8.39 5.79 4.02
C LEU A 120 -7.79 6.81 3.05
N THR A 121 -8.57 7.23 2.05
CA THR A 121 -8.17 8.27 1.08
C THR A 121 -7.88 9.61 1.77
N THR A 122 -8.72 10.00 2.73
CA THR A 122 -8.53 11.23 3.49
C THR A 122 -7.28 11.17 4.38
N GLY A 123 -7.02 10.01 5.01
CA GLY A 123 -5.84 9.76 5.82
C GLY A 123 -4.54 9.82 5.01
N GLY A 124 -4.52 9.18 3.83
CA GLY A 124 -3.43 9.26 2.87
C GLY A 124 -3.15 10.70 2.42
N GLY A 125 -4.22 11.43 2.07
CA GLY A 125 -4.14 12.86 1.70
C GLY A 125 -3.57 13.75 2.80
N ARG A 126 -3.94 13.50 4.07
CA ARG A 126 -3.39 14.24 5.23
C ARG A 126 -1.90 13.98 5.43
N LEU A 127 -1.43 12.75 5.23
CA LEU A 127 0.00 12.42 5.32
C LEU A 127 0.80 13.07 4.19
N CYS A 128 0.28 13.01 2.96
CA CYS A 128 0.83 13.73 1.79
C CYS A 128 0.93 15.23 2.05
N GLY A 129 -0.17 15.87 2.47
CA GLY A 129 -0.23 17.30 2.72
C GLY A 129 0.65 17.77 3.89
N ARG A 130 0.94 16.90 4.86
CA ARG A 130 1.90 17.19 5.95
C ARG A 130 3.35 17.12 5.46
N ARG A 131 3.69 16.12 4.64
CA ARG A 131 5.04 16.00 4.04
C ARG A 131 5.32 17.10 3.03
N GLY A 132 4.34 17.46 2.18
CA GLY A 132 4.41 18.60 1.26
C GLY A 132 4.68 19.92 1.99
N ARG A 133 3.88 20.24 3.03
CA ARG A 133 4.10 21.45 3.85
C ARG A 133 5.48 21.52 4.51
N ARG A 134 6.07 20.39 4.93
CA ARG A 134 7.45 20.37 5.46
C ARG A 134 8.49 20.66 4.38
N ARG A 135 8.31 20.15 3.16
CA ARG A 135 9.21 20.42 2.03
C ARG A 135 9.12 21.89 1.58
N ASP A 136 7.92 22.45 1.53
CA ASP A 136 7.68 23.84 1.18
C ASP A 136 8.19 24.81 2.27
N ALA A 137 8.05 24.45 3.54
CA ALA A 137 8.62 25.21 4.65
C ALA A 137 10.15 25.24 4.60
N ALA A 138 10.81 24.14 4.22
CA ALA A 138 12.26 24.12 4.01
C ALA A 138 12.69 25.02 2.83
N ALA A 139 11.93 25.02 1.73
CA ALA A 139 12.18 25.92 0.60
C ALA A 139 11.95 27.41 0.93
N GLN A 140 10.96 27.71 1.79
CA GLN A 140 10.72 29.07 2.28
C GLN A 140 11.80 29.56 3.24
N LEU A 141 12.36 28.67 4.07
CA LEU A 141 13.50 28.99 4.93
C LEU A 141 14.77 29.26 4.12
N ASP A 142 15.04 28.50 3.04
CA ASP A 142 16.13 28.78 2.10
C ASP A 142 15.97 30.16 1.43
N GLN A 143 14.76 30.51 0.99
CA GLN A 143 14.49 31.83 0.39
C GLN A 143 14.63 32.98 1.38
N ARG A 144 14.24 32.77 2.65
CA ARG A 144 14.45 33.77 3.73
C ARG A 144 15.91 33.88 4.16
N ALA A 145 16.69 32.80 4.00
CA ALA A 145 18.10 32.75 4.33
C ALA A 145 19.02 33.25 3.19
N ARG A 146 18.48 33.60 2.01
CA ARG A 146 19.26 34.29 0.97
C ARG A 146 19.48 35.75 1.37
N PRO A 147 20.69 36.15 1.81
CA PRO A 147 20.98 37.57 2.05
C PRO A 147 20.81 38.33 0.74
N GLY A 148 20.31 39.55 0.86
CA GLY A 148 19.87 40.41 -0.23
C GLY A 148 20.75 40.32 -1.47
N ARG A 149 20.11 40.09 -2.62
CA ARG A 149 20.74 40.30 -3.92
C ARG A 149 21.29 41.72 -3.92
N TYR A 150 22.61 41.83 -3.93
CA TYR A 150 23.32 43.08 -4.15
C TYR A 150 22.71 43.76 -5.38
N ARG A 151 22.06 44.90 -5.15
CA ARG A 151 21.48 45.75 -6.18
C ARG A 151 22.60 46.73 -6.54
N PRO A 152 23.23 46.62 -7.73
CA PRO A 152 24.30 47.55 -8.08
C PRO A 152 23.69 48.93 -8.23
N SER A 153 24.04 49.86 -7.35
CA SER A 153 23.79 51.29 -7.57
C SER A 153 24.69 51.72 -8.72
N ALA A 154 24.11 51.83 -9.92
CA ALA A 154 24.75 52.52 -11.03
C ALA A 154 24.95 53.98 -10.61
N ASP A 155 26.19 54.30 -10.23
CA ASP A 155 26.66 55.64 -9.94
C ASP A 155 26.52 56.50 -11.21
N ARG A 156 25.98 57.72 -11.04
CA ARG A 156 25.85 58.76 -12.06
C ARG A 156 26.69 59.96 -11.65
#